data_AF-A0A6N7AIP8-F1
#
_entry.id   AF-A0A6N7AIP8-F1
#
_cell.length_a   1.000
_cell.length_b   1.000
_cell.length_c   1.000
_cell.angle_alpha   90.00
_cell.angle_beta   90.00
_cell.angle_gamma   90.00
#
_symmetry.space_group_name_H-M   'P 1'
#
loop_
_entity.id
_entity.type
_entity.pdbx_description
1 polymer ?
#
loop_
_entity_poly.entity_id
_entity_poly.type
_entity_poly.pdbx_seq_one_letter_code
_entity_poly.pdbx_strand_id
1 'polypeptide(L)' 'MDQEVPWQTALRLQERIVGHDVVVTLVKNGTHRLSEPLDLKRLTEAVSDLITAVSEIMVPVPPEN' A
#
# COMPACT_ATOMS: atom_id res chain seq x y z
N MET A 1 13.04 14.28 1.11
CA MET A 1 13.31 13.45 2.30
C MET A 1 12.40 13.92 3.41
N ASP A 2 11.53 13.04 3.88
CA ASP A 2 10.63 13.32 4.99
C ASP A 2 11.40 13.29 6.31
N GLN A 3 11.57 14.47 6.93
CA GLN A 3 12.21 14.60 8.24
C GLN A 3 11.21 14.52 9.39
N GLU A 4 9.92 14.72 9.11
CA GLU A 4 8.85 14.65 10.10
C GLU A 4 8.49 13.18 10.38
N VAL A 5 8.47 12.36 9.33
CA VAL A 5 8.24 10.92 9.38
C VAL A 5 9.32 10.20 8.56
N PRO A 6 10.44 9.78 9.18
CA PRO A 6 11.49 9.06 8.48
C PRO A 6 10.95 7.79 7.80
N TRP A 7 11.40 7.49 6.58
CA TRP A 7 10.90 6.38 5.76
C TRP A 7 10.99 5.01 6.45
N GLN A 8 11.95 4.84 7.36
CA GLN A 8 12.11 3.62 8.17
C GLN A 8 10.90 3.35 9.07
N THR A 9 10.06 4.35 9.35
CA THR A 9 8.80 4.17 10.08
C THR A 9 7.90 3.15 9.39
N ALA A 10 7.84 3.16 8.06
CA ALA A 10 7.05 2.18 7.30
C ALA A 10 7.56 0.75 7.49
N LEU A 11 8.89 0.55 7.46
CA LEU A 11 9.50 -0.77 7.71
C LEU A 11 9.26 -1.26 9.14
N ARG A 12 9.41 -0.37 10.13
CA ARG A 12 9.13 -0.69 11.54
C ARG A 12 7.68 -1.09 11.78
N LEU A 13 6.74 -0.53 11.02
CA LEU A 13 5.33 -0.92 11.08
C LEU A 13 5.12 -2.28 10.44
N GLN A 14 5.67 -2.50 9.24
CA GLN A 14 5.58 -3.78 8.53
C GLN A 14 6.09 -4.95 9.38
N GLU A 15 7.17 -4.77 10.15
CA GLU A 15 7.68 -5.78 11.10
C GLU A 15 6.69 -6.14 12.24
N ARG A 16 5.76 -5.25 12.57
CA ARG A 16 4.85 -5.37 13.73
C ARG A 16 3.41 -5.71 13.34
N ILE A 17 3.04 -5.58 12.08
CA ILE A 17 1.69 -5.89 11.60
C ILE A 17 1.47 -7.41 11.67
N VAL A 18 0.36 -7.82 12.30
CA VAL A 18 -0.08 -9.21 12.30
C VAL A 18 -0.84 -9.46 11.00
N GLY A 19 -0.17 -10.04 10.01
CA GLY A 19 -0.71 -10.31 8.68
C GLY A 19 0.41 -10.71 7.73
N HIS A 20 0.09 -11.52 6.72
CA HIS A 20 1.08 -11.98 5.74
C HIS A 20 1.08 -11.12 4.46
N ASP A 21 -0.01 -10.38 4.20
CA ASP A 21 -0.15 -9.51 3.04
C ASP A 21 0.13 -8.05 3.44
N VAL A 22 1.41 -7.67 3.41
CA VAL A 22 1.87 -6.31 3.70
C VAL A 22 2.78 -5.85 2.58
N VAL A 23 2.40 -4.76 1.92
CA VAL A 23 3.18 -4.13 0.85
C VAL A 23 3.72 -2.78 1.34
N VAL A 24 5.02 -2.55 1.17
CA VAL A 24 5.68 -1.26 1.44
C VAL A 24 6.32 -0.73 0.16
N THR A 25 5.91 0.47 -0.26
CA THR A 25 6.48 1.16 -1.43
C THR A 25 7.31 2.36 -0.98
N LEU A 26 8.62 2.34 -1.27
CA LEU A 26 9.52 3.44 -0.96
C LEU A 26 9.80 4.29 -2.21
N VAL A 27 9.46 5.58 -2.16
CA VAL A 27 9.70 6.54 -3.25
C VAL A 27 10.95 7.37 -2.96
N LYS A 28 12.00 7.22 -3.78
CA LYS A 28 13.33 7.82 -3.56
C LYS A 28 13.31 9.33 -3.24
N ASN A 29 12.49 10.09 -3.95
CA ASN A 29 12.37 11.55 -3.79
C ASN A 29 11.04 11.95 -3.12
N GLY A 30 10.33 11.01 -2.49
CA GLY A 30 9.10 11.28 -1.79
C GLY A 30 9.31 12.34 -0.70
N THR A 31 8.37 13.26 -0.61
CA THR A 31 8.23 14.17 0.52
C THR A 31 7.12 13.68 1.43
N HIS A 32 7.03 14.24 2.65
CA HIS A 32 5.98 13.92 3.61
C HIS A 32 4.56 13.96 3.01
N ARG A 33 4.34 14.84 2.03
CA ARG A 33 3.03 15.10 1.46
C ARG A 33 2.62 14.15 0.34
N LEU A 34 3.58 13.55 -0.38
CA LEU A 34 3.31 12.73 -1.57
C LEU A 34 2.24 13.32 -2.51
N SER A 35 2.33 14.62 -2.79
CA SER A 35 1.28 15.39 -3.49
C SER A 35 1.66 15.79 -4.91
N GLU A 36 2.84 15.43 -5.41
CA GLU A 36 3.18 15.65 -6.81
C GLU A 36 2.31 14.76 -7.72
N PRO A 37 2.08 15.12 -8.99
CA PRO A 37 1.20 14.34 -9.88
C PRO A 37 1.58 12.85 -9.97
N LEU A 38 2.88 12.54 -9.96
CA LEU A 38 3.36 11.17 -10.00
C LEU A 38 3.13 10.43 -8.67
N ASP A 39 3.17 11.12 -7.54
CA ASP A 39 2.86 10.53 -6.24
C ASP A 39 1.37 10.23 -6.12
N LEU A 40 0.50 11.17 -6.54
CA LEU A 40 -0.94 10.96 -6.57
C LEU A 40 -1.34 9.79 -7.48
N LYS A 41 -0.64 9.63 -8.61
CA LYS A 41 -0.82 8.47 -9.48
C LYS A 41 -0.51 7.16 -8.74
N ARG A 42 0.66 7.06 -8.08
CA ARG A 42 1.04 5.87 -7.29
C ARG A 42 0.04 5.56 -6.18
N LEU A 43 -0.44 6.60 -5.48
CA LEU A 43 -1.44 6.45 -4.42
C LEU A 43 -2.77 5.92 -4.99
N THR A 44 -3.20 6.42 -6.14
CA THR A 44 -4.42 5.95 -6.82
C THR A 44 -4.28 4.49 -7.25
N GLU A 45 -3.14 4.13 -7.84
CA GLU A 45 -2.83 2.75 -8.24
C GLU A 45 -2.87 1.80 -7.03
N ALA A 46 -2.22 2.16 -5.92
CA ALA A 46 -2.25 1.36 -4.70
C ALA A 46 -3.67 1.13 -4.15
N VAL A 47 -4.56 2.14 -4.24
CA VAL A 47 -5.97 2.00 -3.85
C VAL A 47 -6.72 1.08 -4.82
N SER A 48 -6.48 1.20 -6.13
CA SER A 48 -7.07 0.31 -7.13
C SER A 48 -6.67 -1.15 -6.92
N ASP A 49 -5.40 -1.41 -6.60
CA ASP A 49 -4.89 -2.75 -6.33
C ASP A 49 -5.57 -3.36 -5.08
N LEU A 50 -5.74 -2.57 -4.02
CA LEU A 50 -6.46 -3.00 -2.81
C LEU A 50 -7.95 -3.29 -3.09
N ILE A 51 -8.62 -2.46 -3.90
CA ILE A 51 -10.01 -2.70 -4.29
C ILE A 51 -10.14 -4.03 -5.04
N THR A 52 -9.23 -4.31 -5.97
CA THR A 52 -9.20 -5.58 -6.70
C THR A 52 -9.00 -6.76 -5.75
N ALA A 53 -7.96 -6.70 -4.90
CA ALA A 53 -7.64 -7.78 -3.97
C ALA A 53 -8.80 -8.11 -3.01
N VAL A 54 -9.46 -7.09 -2.45
CA VAL A 54 -10.60 -7.28 -1.55
C VAL A 54 -11.83 -7.81 -2.30
N SER A 55 -12.02 -7.40 -3.56
CA SER A 55 -13.13 -7.89 -4.38
C SER A 55 -12.97 -9.38 -4.68
N GLU A 56 -11.76 -9.86 -4.95
CA GLU A 56 -11.47 -11.28 -5.18
C GLU A 56 -11.75 -12.13 -3.93
N ILE A 57 -11.47 -11.62 -2.74
CA ILE A 57 -11.76 -12.29 -1.46
C ILE A 57 -13.29 -12.41 -1.22
N MET A 58 -14.08 -11.45 -1.72
CA MET A 58 -15.52 -11.38 -1.47
C MET A 58 -16.39 -12.10 -2.52
N VAL A 59 -15.80 -12.62 -3.61
CA VAL A 59 -16.52 -13.49 -4.54
C VAL A 59 -16.57 -14.91 -3.96
N PRO A 60 -17.75 -15.46 -3.60
CA PRO A 60 -17.82 -16.86 -3.21
C PRO A 60 -17.42 -17.71 -4.42
N VAL A 61 -16.37 -18.53 -4.25
CA VAL A 61 -16.06 -19.61 -5.19
C VAL A 61 -17.31 -20.47 -5.28
N PRO A 62 -17.99 -20.57 -6.45
CA PRO A 62 -19.11 -21.48 -6.58
C PRO A 62 -18.59 -22.90 -6.31
N PRO A 63 -19.32 -23.75 -5.57
CA PRO A 63 -18.88 -25.12 -5.34
C PRO A 63 -18.68 -25.80 -6.70
N GLU A 64 -17.49 -26.36 -6.91
CA GLU A 64 -17.25 -27.24 -8.05
C GLU A 64 -18.15 -28.47 -7.91
N ASN A 65 -19.21 -28.48 -8.72
CA ASN A 65 -20.10 -29.58 -9.10
C ASN A 65 -20.26 -30.76 -8.12
#